data_AF-A0A7X8VWI0-F1
#
_entry.id   AF-A0A7X8VWI0-F1
#
_cell.length_a   1.000
_cell.length_b   1.000
_cell.length_c   1.000
_cell.angle_alpha   90.00
_cell.angle_beta   90.00
_cell.angle_gamma   90.00
#
_symmetry.space_group_name_H-M   'P 1'
#
loop_
_entity.id
_entity.type
_entity.pdbx_description
1 polymer ?
#
loop_
_entity_poly.entity_id
_entity_poly.type
_entity_poly.pdbx_seq_one_letter_code
_entity_poly.pdbx_strand_id
1 'polypeptide(L)' 'FDCRRVANNTRILYGGSMNAANAAGLLSQPDIDGGLIGGAALKPADFATIIKAAI' A
#
# COMPACT_ATOMS: atom_id res chain seq x y z
N PHE A 1 -3.01 -27.99 -9.79
CA PHE A 1 -3.12 -26.53 -9.56
C PHE A 1 -2.61 -26.24 -8.16
N ASP A 2 -1.64 -25.34 -8.02
CA ASP A 2 -1.06 -24.97 -6.72
C ASP A 2 -1.70 -23.66 -6.23
N CYS A 3 -2.62 -23.77 -5.29
CA CYS A 3 -3.32 -22.64 -4.70
C CYS A 3 -2.38 -21.72 -3.91
N ARG A 4 -1.30 -22.26 -3.31
CA ARG A 4 -0.39 -21.47 -2.48
C ARG A 4 0.46 -20.54 -3.32
N ARG A 5 0.93 -21.03 -4.47
CA ARG A 5 1.59 -20.17 -5.47
C ARG A 5 0.68 -19.05 -5.95
N VAL A 6 -0.62 -19.33 -6.17
CA VAL A 6 -1.58 -18.29 -6.59
C VAL A 6 -1.78 -17.24 -5.51
N ALA A 7 -1.95 -17.66 -4.25
CA ALA A 7 -2.11 -16.75 -3.11
C ALA A 7 -0.89 -15.83 -2.95
N ASN A 8 0.33 -16.39 -2.91
CA ASN A 8 1.57 -15.63 -2.73
C ASN A 8 1.88 -14.63 -3.86
N ASN A 9 1.31 -14.84 -5.06
CA ASN A 9 1.51 -13.94 -6.21
C ASN A 9 0.39 -12.91 -6.35
N THR A 10 -0.67 -12.99 -5.53
CA THR A 10 -1.79 -12.05 -5.57
C THR A 10 -1.50 -10.88 -4.66
N ARG A 11 -1.41 -9.67 -5.22
CA ARG A 11 -1.18 -8.45 -4.43
C ARG A 11 -2.41 -8.08 -3.61
N ILE A 12 -2.20 -7.79 -2.34
CA ILE A 12 -3.19 -7.32 -1.37
C ILE A 12 -2.94 -5.83 -1.11
N LEU A 13 -3.85 -4.98 -1.59
CA LEU A 13 -3.75 -3.53 -1.40
C LEU A 13 -4.63 -3.08 -0.23
N TYR A 14 -4.07 -2.25 0.64
CA TYR A 14 -4.83 -1.60 1.71
C TYR A 14 -5.66 -0.44 1.16
N GLY A 15 -6.99 -0.55 1.22
CA GLY A 15 -7.94 0.46 0.72
C GLY A 15 -8.51 1.42 1.78
N GLY A 16 -8.00 1.38 3.01
CA GLY A 16 -8.41 2.30 4.07
C GLY A 16 -7.75 3.68 3.95
N SER A 17 -7.79 4.47 5.03
CA SER A 17 -7.23 5.83 5.06
C SER A 17 -5.70 5.84 5.19
N MET A 18 -5.00 5.39 4.15
CA MET A 18 -3.55 5.53 4.02
C MET A 18 -3.19 6.95 3.58
N ASN A 19 -2.28 7.58 4.32
CA ASN A 19 -1.82 8.95 4.11
C ASN A 19 -0.32 9.06 4.46
N ALA A 20 0.26 10.25 4.27
CA ALA A 20 1.69 10.48 4.49
C ALA A 20 2.17 10.16 5.93
N ALA A 21 1.31 10.25 6.94
CA ALA A 21 1.68 10.02 8.34
C ALA A 21 1.70 8.54 8.73
N ASN A 22 0.95 7.67 8.04
CA ASN A 22 0.81 6.25 8.42
C ASN A 22 1.28 5.26 7.34
N ALA A 23 1.61 5.72 6.13
CA ALA A 23 2.00 4.85 5.01
C ALA A 23 3.15 3.90 5.38
N ALA A 24 4.21 4.39 6.02
CA ALA A 24 5.36 3.56 6.37
C ALA A 24 5.01 2.39 7.32
N GLY A 25 4.16 2.62 8.32
CA GLY A 25 3.74 1.58 9.26
C GLY A 25 2.71 0.59 8.68
N LEU A 26 1.93 1.02 7.68
CA LEU A 26 1.02 0.13 6.95
C LEU A 26 1.79 -0.73 5.95
N LEU A 27 2.74 -0.14 5.22
CA LEU A 27 3.55 -0.83 4.21
C LEU A 27 4.62 -1.75 4.83
N SER A 28 4.91 -1.61 6.13
CA SER A 28 5.76 -2.56 6.85
C SER A 28 5.04 -3.86 7.24
N GLN A 29 3.72 -3.97 7.04
CA GLN A 29 2.97 -5.18 7.38
C GLN A 29 3.22 -6.28 6.34
N PRO A 30 3.43 -7.53 6.77
CA PRO A 30 3.87 -8.62 5.89
C PRO A 30 2.89 -8.99 4.78
N ASP A 31 1.59 -8.74 4.98
CA ASP A 31 0.51 -9.07 4.03
C ASP A 31 -0.09 -7.82 3.35
N ILE A 32 0.57 -6.66 3.44
CA ILE A 32 0.17 -5.43 2.74
C ILE A 32 1.19 -5.14 1.65
N ASP A 33 0.78 -5.34 0.40
CA ASP A 33 1.64 -5.16 -0.78
C ASP A 33 1.56 -3.74 -1.36
N GLY A 34 0.76 -2.85 -0.76
CA GLY A 34 0.58 -1.49 -1.23
C GLY A 34 -0.69 -0.81 -0.71
N GLY A 35 -1.01 0.35 -1.28
CA GLY A 35 -2.21 1.12 -0.92
C GLY A 35 -3.06 1.51 -2.13
N LEU A 36 -4.37 1.41 -2.00
CA LEU A 36 -5.35 2.00 -2.92
C LEU A 36 -5.75 3.38 -2.38
N ILE A 37 -5.02 4.41 -2.81
CA ILE A 37 -5.05 5.73 -2.18
C ILE A 37 -6.21 6.58 -2.71
N GLY A 38 -7.04 7.08 -1.79
CA GLY A 38 -8.13 8.02 -2.08
C GLY A 38 -7.67 9.49 -2.06
N GLY A 39 -8.26 10.30 -1.19
CA GLY A 39 -8.04 11.76 -1.18
C GLY A 39 -6.58 12.22 -1.03
N ALA A 40 -5.70 11.43 -0.40
CA ALA A 40 -4.27 11.74 -0.29
C ALA A 40 -3.55 11.69 -1.65
N ALA A 41 -4.08 10.98 -2.65
CA ALA A 41 -3.53 10.95 -4.01
C ALA A 41 -3.76 12.27 -4.77
N LEU A 42 -4.74 13.09 -4.34
CA LEU A 42 -5.04 14.39 -4.95
C LEU A 42 -4.10 15.51 -4.50
N LYS A 43 -3.21 15.22 -3.54
CA LYS A 43 -2.22 16.16 -3.00
C LYS A 43 -0.82 15.67 -3.38
N PRO A 44 -0.13 16.31 -4.34
CA PRO A 44 1.14 15.79 -4.87
C PRO A 44 2.22 15.55 -3.80
N ALA A 45 2.32 16.42 -2.80
CA ALA A 45 3.29 16.28 -1.71
C ALA A 45 2.99 15.06 -0.81
N ASP A 46 1.71 14.85 -0.46
CA ASP A 46 1.28 13.71 0.33
C ASP A 46 1.49 12.41 -0.46
N PHE A 47 1.06 12.39 -1.73
CA PHE A 47 1.20 11.22 -2.58
C PHE A 47 2.67 10.85 -2.85
N ALA A 48 3.54 11.84 -3.07
CA ALA A 48 4.98 11.60 -3.20
C ALA A 48 5.59 11.03 -1.91
N THR A 49 5.09 11.45 -0.73
CA THR A 49 5.52 10.88 0.55
C THR A 49 5.07 9.43 0.71
N ILE A 50 3.83 9.11 0.32
CA ILE A 50 3.31 7.73 0.32
C ILE A 50 4.13 6.85 -0.63
N ILE A 51 4.43 7.33 -1.84
CA ILE A 51 5.28 6.60 -2.81
C ILE A 51 6.65 6.32 -2.21
N LYS A 52 7.31 7.32 -1.61
CA LYS A 52 8.63 7.14 -0.97
C LYS A 52 8.62 6.12 0.16
N ALA A 53 7.49 5.93 0.84
CA ALA A 53 7.36 4.91 1.88
C ALA A 53 7.18 3.48 1.32
N ALA A 54 6.93 3.34 0.01
CA ALA A 54 6.70 2.07 -0.68
C ALA A 54 7.92 1.55 -1.46
N ILE A 55 9.07 2.25 -1.37
CA ILE A 55 10.35 1.90 -2.01
C ILE A 55 11.36 1.56 -0.92
#